data_AF-A0A7Z9RX22-F1
#
_entry.id   AF-A0A7Z9RX22-F1
#
_cell.length_a   1.000
_cell.length_b   1.000
_cell.length_c   1.000
_cell.angle_alpha   90.00
_cell.angle_beta   90.00
_cell.angle_gamma   90.00
#
_symmetry.space_group_name_H-M   'P 1'
#
loop_
_entity.id
_entity.type
_entity.pdbx_description
1 polymer ?
#
loop_
_entity_poly.entity_id
_entity_poly.type
_entity_poly.pdbx_seq_one_letter_code
_entity_poly.pdbx_strand_id
1 'polypeptide(L)'
;MEIRQGIPVSPGIVISEALILDFEELRIPQRFVAKDAIDDEVARFEQAVEDSNRSLKEEIERLSSEIEIHALILGVHRDLASDPMLHSEVEKGIRENCYTAEHALSRVMNRYVRKLQDLKSPILLERVHDLRDVEKLLLSTLLGKRIEGLSDLQGEVVVIAHNLTPAQTAKLDPEKVKGFATDMGGKTSHTAIMGRALGIPAVVGLDDISTAVVGGDRIIIDGYRGVVIIDPDEDQISDYLARGLEMEKLSLHF
;
A
#
# COMPACT_ATOMS: atom_id res chain seq x y z
N MET A 1 4.38 25.23 -7.84
CA MET A 1 5.07 24.62 -8.99
C MET A 1 6.32 23.89 -8.53
N GLU A 2 6.24 22.56 -8.46
CA GLU A 2 7.37 21.70 -8.12
C GLU A 2 7.44 20.51 -9.07
N ILE A 3 8.67 20.17 -9.49
CA ILE A 3 8.92 19.00 -10.33
C ILE A 3 9.73 18.01 -9.51
N ARG A 4 9.27 16.75 -9.47
CA ARG A 4 9.98 15.65 -8.83
C ARG A 4 10.39 14.62 -9.88
N GLN A 5 11.61 14.14 -9.73
CA GLN A 5 12.21 13.16 -10.62
C GLN A 5 12.37 11.85 -9.85
N GLY A 6 11.80 10.78 -10.38
CA GLY A 6 11.90 9.44 -9.84
C GLY A 6 12.27 8.44 -10.91
N ILE A 7 11.88 7.20 -10.65
CA ILE A 7 12.14 6.04 -11.49
C ILE A 7 10.87 5.74 -12.30
N PRO A 8 10.90 5.83 -13.64
CA PRO A 8 9.79 5.40 -14.47
C PRO A 8 9.66 3.88 -14.39
N VAL A 9 8.48 3.40 -14.02
CA VAL A 9 8.20 1.95 -13.91
C VAL A 9 7.14 1.48 -14.88
N SER A 10 6.20 2.34 -15.26
CA SER A 10 5.18 2.08 -16.27
C SER A 10 4.99 3.31 -17.17
N PRO A 11 5.01 3.15 -18.51
CA PRO A 11 4.91 4.26 -19.46
C PRO A 11 3.51 4.87 -19.51
N GLY A 12 3.44 6.10 -20.03
CA GLY A 12 2.19 6.83 -20.24
C GLY A 12 2.21 8.21 -19.59
N ILE A 13 1.25 9.06 -19.95
CA ILE A 13 1.09 10.41 -19.40
C ILE A 13 -0.33 10.55 -18.90
N VAL A 14 -0.50 11.00 -17.66
CA VAL A 14 -1.81 11.28 -17.07
C VAL A 14 -1.80 12.65 -16.39
N ILE A 15 -2.93 13.34 -16.47
CA ILE A 15 -3.21 14.58 -15.76
C ILE A 15 -4.49 14.36 -14.96
N SER A 16 -4.42 14.38 -13.63
CA SER A 16 -5.61 14.32 -12.79
C SER A 16 -5.39 14.89 -11.40
N GLU A 17 -6.45 14.98 -10.61
CA GLU A 17 -6.39 15.36 -9.19
C GLU A 17 -5.72 14.25 -8.36
N ALA A 18 -4.93 14.67 -7.36
CA ALA A 18 -4.24 13.81 -6.44
C ALA A 18 -5.17 13.27 -5.35
N LEU A 19 -5.23 11.94 -5.24
CA LEU A 19 -5.66 11.28 -4.00
C LEU A 19 -4.41 10.88 -3.22
N ILE A 20 -4.25 11.43 -2.02
CA ILE A 20 -3.18 11.01 -1.12
C ILE A 20 -3.67 9.80 -0.32
N LEU A 21 -3.01 8.67 -0.52
CA LEU A 21 -3.10 7.54 0.39
C LEU A 21 -2.07 7.73 1.48
N ASP A 22 -2.44 8.55 2.47
CA ASP A 22 -1.56 8.88 3.57
C ASP A 22 -1.47 7.70 4.54
N PHE A 23 -0.25 7.40 4.96
CA PHE A 23 -0.01 6.43 6.02
C PHE A 23 0.04 7.20 7.33
N GLU A 24 -1.08 7.22 8.07
CA GLU A 24 -0.92 7.32 9.52
C GLU A 24 -0.07 6.13 9.95
N GLU A 25 1.17 6.38 10.38
CA GLU A 25 1.85 5.44 11.27
C GLU A 25 0.91 5.21 12.44
N LEU A 26 0.27 4.04 12.49
CA LEU A 26 -0.58 3.63 13.59
C LEU A 26 0.30 3.51 14.83
N ARG A 27 0.47 4.60 15.57
CA ARG A 27 1.15 4.60 16.86
C ARG A 27 0.24 3.94 17.87
N ILE A 28 0.43 2.65 18.06
CA ILE A 28 -0.30 1.89 19.05
C ILE A 28 0.22 2.24 20.45
N PRO A 29 -0.55 2.94 21.29
CA PRO A 29 -0.12 3.25 22.64
C PRO A 29 -0.01 1.95 23.45
N GLN A 30 0.96 1.90 24.35
CA GLN A 30 1.03 0.82 25.32
C GLN A 30 -0.17 0.92 26.27
N ARG A 31 -1.12 0.01 26.10
CA ARG A 31 -2.32 -0.09 26.92
C ARG A 31 -2.40 -1.48 27.54
N PHE A 32 -3.15 -1.54 28.64
CA PHE A 32 -3.35 -2.76 29.40
C PHE A 32 -4.85 -3.04 29.54
N VAL A 33 -5.19 -4.32 29.57
CA VAL A 33 -6.54 -4.81 29.85
C VAL A 33 -6.65 -5.26 31.30
N ALA A 34 -7.86 -5.19 31.85
CA ALA A 34 -8.14 -5.76 33.16
C ALA A 34 -8.08 -7.30 33.10
N LYS A 35 -7.73 -7.95 34.21
CA LYS A 35 -7.48 -9.41 34.23
C LYS A 35 -8.71 -10.24 33.88
N ASP A 36 -9.88 -9.74 34.22
CA ASP A 36 -11.19 -10.30 33.92
C ASP A 36 -11.61 -10.13 32.45
N ALA A 37 -11.00 -9.18 31.73
CA ALA A 37 -11.23 -8.94 30.30
C ALA A 37 -10.17 -9.60 29.39
N ILE A 38 -9.26 -10.41 29.93
CA ILE A 38 -8.19 -11.07 29.15
C ILE A 38 -8.79 -12.01 28.10
N ASP A 39 -9.76 -12.84 28.48
CA ASP A 39 -10.36 -13.80 27.54
C ASP A 39 -11.15 -13.09 26.43
N ASP A 40 -11.84 -11.99 26.76
CA ASP A 40 -12.52 -11.15 25.77
C ASP A 40 -11.52 -10.53 24.78
N GLU A 41 -10.36 -10.11 25.28
CA GLU A 41 -9.31 -9.51 24.45
C GLU A 41 -8.63 -10.52 23.52
N VAL A 42 -8.45 -11.76 23.98
CA VAL A 42 -7.99 -12.87 23.13
C VAL A 42 -9.02 -13.18 22.05
N ALA A 43 -10.29 -13.30 22.42
CA ALA A 43 -11.37 -13.52 21.45
C ALA A 43 -11.48 -12.37 20.42
N ARG A 44 -11.27 -11.12 20.84
CA ARG A 44 -11.23 -9.95 19.96
C ARG A 44 -10.08 -10.05 18.94
N PHE A 45 -8.91 -10.52 19.37
CA PHE A 45 -7.79 -10.77 18.47
C PHE A 45 -8.08 -11.88 17.46
N GLU A 46 -8.58 -13.02 17.92
CA GLU A 46 -8.93 -14.15 17.06
C GLU A 46 -9.97 -13.76 16.00
N GLN A 47 -11.01 -13.01 16.40
CA GLN A 47 -12.03 -12.53 15.47
C GLN A 47 -11.45 -11.59 14.41
N ALA A 48 -10.56 -10.67 14.81
CA ALA A 48 -9.92 -9.75 13.87
C ALA A 48 -9.01 -10.48 12.86
N VAL A 49 -8.33 -11.55 13.29
CA VAL A 49 -7.58 -12.41 12.37
C VAL A 49 -8.52 -13.12 11.40
N GLU A 50 -9.62 -13.68 11.88
CA GLU A 50 -10.60 -14.37 11.03
C GLU A 50 -11.20 -13.43 9.98
N ASP A 51 -11.60 -12.23 10.40
CA ASP A 51 -12.18 -11.21 9.52
C ASP A 51 -11.15 -10.75 8.47
N SER A 52 -9.90 -10.52 8.88
CA SER A 52 -8.81 -10.16 7.96
C SER A 52 -8.54 -11.26 6.93
N ASN A 53 -8.52 -12.52 7.37
CA ASN A 53 -8.33 -13.67 6.48
C ASN A 53 -9.49 -13.86 5.51
N ARG A 54 -10.72 -13.59 5.94
CA ARG A 54 -11.91 -13.62 5.09
C ARG A 54 -11.81 -12.56 4.00
N SER A 55 -11.48 -11.32 4.36
CA SER A 55 -11.29 -10.23 3.39
C SER A 55 -10.17 -10.53 2.40
N LEU A 56 -9.02 -11.04 2.87
CA LEU A 56 -7.92 -11.43 1.97
C LEU A 56 -8.34 -12.55 1.01
N LYS A 57 -9.12 -13.53 1.47
CA LYS A 57 -9.60 -14.61 0.62
C LYS A 57 -10.52 -14.08 -0.49
N GLU A 58 -11.48 -13.23 -0.17
CA GLU A 58 -12.38 -12.62 -1.15
C GLU A 58 -11.60 -11.79 -2.19
N GLU A 59 -10.56 -11.08 -1.74
CA GLU A 59 -9.71 -10.26 -2.59
C GLU A 59 -8.81 -11.11 -3.51
N ILE A 60 -8.23 -12.19 -2.99
CA ILE A 60 -7.48 -13.18 -3.78
C ILE A 60 -8.37 -13.80 -4.87
N GLU A 61 -9.60 -14.19 -4.52
CA GLU A 61 -10.54 -14.78 -5.47
C GLU A 61 -10.91 -13.79 -6.58
N ARG A 62 -11.17 -12.52 -6.24
CA ARG A 62 -11.43 -11.46 -7.22
C ARG A 62 -10.25 -11.21 -8.17
N LEU A 63 -9.02 -11.18 -7.64
CA LEU A 63 -7.82 -10.85 -8.44
C LEU A 63 -7.28 -12.02 -9.23
N SER A 64 -7.61 -13.27 -8.86
CA SER A 64 -7.15 -14.47 -9.55
C SER A 64 -7.56 -14.51 -11.03
N SER A 65 -8.62 -13.80 -11.41
CA SER A 65 -9.07 -13.64 -12.79
C SER A 65 -8.39 -12.51 -13.56
N GLU A 66 -7.76 -11.55 -12.87
CA GLU A 66 -7.28 -10.31 -13.49
C GLU A 66 -5.74 -10.18 -13.41
N ILE A 67 -5.13 -10.50 -12.26
CA ILE A 67 -3.69 -10.32 -12.03
C ILE A 67 -3.13 -11.41 -11.08
N GLU A 68 -2.65 -12.51 -11.66
CA GLU A 68 -2.18 -13.71 -10.93
C GLU A 68 -1.10 -13.44 -9.87
N ILE A 69 -0.21 -12.47 -10.12
CA ILE A 69 0.85 -12.12 -9.16
C ILE A 69 0.33 -11.44 -7.89
N HIS A 70 -0.79 -10.70 -7.96
CA HIS A 70 -1.42 -10.10 -6.77
C HIS A 70 -2.00 -11.19 -5.86
N ALA A 71 -2.71 -12.15 -6.47
CA ALA A 71 -3.28 -13.28 -5.74
C ALA A 71 -2.19 -14.07 -5.00
N LEU A 72 -1.01 -14.27 -5.61
CA LEU A 72 0.13 -14.91 -4.98
C LEU A 72 0.65 -14.12 -3.76
N ILE A 73 0.84 -12.81 -3.90
CA ILE A 73 1.37 -11.98 -2.80
C ILE A 73 0.37 -11.89 -1.64
N LEU A 74 -0.91 -11.71 -1.93
CA LEU A 74 -1.96 -11.73 -0.91
C LEU A 74 -2.09 -13.10 -0.24
N GLY A 75 -1.84 -14.18 -0.99
CA GLY A 75 -1.72 -15.53 -0.43
C GLY A 75 -0.63 -15.59 0.65
N VAL A 76 0.55 -15.05 0.38
CA VAL A 76 1.65 -14.95 1.36
C VAL A 76 1.24 -14.11 2.57
N HIS A 77 0.58 -12.97 2.37
CA HIS A 77 0.10 -12.14 3.47
C HIS A 77 -0.92 -12.88 4.35
N ARG A 78 -1.84 -13.63 3.75
CA ARG A 78 -2.82 -14.46 4.46
C ARG A 78 -2.14 -15.56 5.26
N ASP A 79 -1.14 -16.23 4.68
CA ASP A 79 -0.40 -17.30 5.35
C ASP A 79 0.39 -16.76 6.55
N LEU A 80 1.01 -15.57 6.42
CA LEU A 80 1.67 -14.87 7.52
C LEU A 80 0.69 -14.41 8.60
N ALA A 81 -0.46 -13.86 8.21
CA ALA A 81 -1.51 -13.44 9.14
C ALA A 81 -2.11 -14.63 9.91
N SER A 82 -2.07 -15.82 9.32
CA SER A 82 -2.58 -17.07 9.89
C SER A 82 -1.52 -17.91 10.61
N ASP A 83 -0.29 -17.42 10.75
CA ASP A 83 0.80 -18.17 11.37
C ASP A 83 0.47 -18.52 12.83
N PRO A 84 0.36 -19.82 13.20
CA PRO A 84 0.05 -20.23 14.57
C PRO A 84 1.10 -19.74 15.59
N MET A 85 2.35 -19.56 15.16
CA MET A 85 3.42 -19.04 16.03
C MET A 85 3.20 -17.56 16.35
N LEU A 86 2.78 -16.76 15.36
CA LEU A 86 2.39 -15.37 15.57
C LEU A 86 1.24 -15.28 16.57
N HIS A 87 0.20 -16.10 16.36
CA HIS A 87 -1.00 -16.08 17.22
C HIS A 87 -0.65 -16.42 18.67
N SER A 88 0.11 -17.51 18.86
CA SER A 88 0.55 -17.93 20.20
C SER A 88 1.41 -16.87 20.90
N GLU A 89 2.30 -16.18 20.18
CA GLU A 89 3.10 -15.10 20.77
C GLU A 89 2.27 -13.87 21.15
N VAL A 90 1.24 -13.53 20.35
CA VAL A 90 0.31 -12.43 20.65
C VAL A 90 -0.57 -12.78 21.85
N GLU A 91 -1.18 -13.97 21.86
CA GLU A 91 -2.01 -14.47 22.97
C GLU A 91 -1.21 -14.49 24.27
N LYS A 92 0.03 -14.98 24.23
CA LYS A 92 0.95 -14.94 25.38
C LYS A 92 1.19 -13.50 25.86
N GLY A 93 1.35 -12.56 24.93
CA GLY A 93 1.46 -11.14 25.23
C GLY A 93 0.25 -10.60 26.01
N ILE A 94 -0.96 -10.95 25.56
CA ILE A 94 -2.21 -10.55 26.20
C ILE A 94 -2.35 -11.20 27.58
N ARG A 95 -2.19 -12.52 27.68
CA ARG A 95 -2.41 -13.28 28.92
C ARG A 95 -1.37 -13.01 30.00
N GLU A 96 -0.08 -13.01 29.66
CA GLU A 96 0.99 -12.90 30.66
C GLU A 96 1.25 -11.45 31.09
N ASN A 97 1.10 -10.49 30.18
CA ASN A 97 1.45 -9.09 30.43
C ASN A 97 0.23 -8.16 30.49
N CYS A 98 -0.98 -8.70 30.33
CA CYS A 98 -2.23 -7.95 30.34
C CYS A 98 -2.24 -6.82 29.28
N TYR A 99 -1.60 -7.01 28.12
CA TYR A 99 -1.63 -6.02 27.04
C TYR A 99 -2.94 -6.07 26.25
N THR A 100 -3.30 -4.95 25.62
CA THR A 100 -4.32 -4.99 24.57
C THR A 100 -3.82 -5.76 23.34
N ALA A 101 -4.74 -6.28 22.53
CA ALA A 101 -4.49 -7.04 21.32
C ALA A 101 -3.61 -6.25 20.33
N GLU A 102 -3.89 -4.96 20.14
CA GLU A 102 -3.12 -4.10 19.23
C GLU A 102 -1.67 -3.97 19.71
N HIS A 103 -1.48 -3.75 21.01
CA HIS A 103 -0.15 -3.56 21.57
C HIS A 103 0.65 -4.87 21.57
N ALA A 104 -0.01 -5.99 21.91
CA ALA A 104 0.60 -7.32 21.86
C ALA A 104 1.04 -7.66 20.42
N LEU A 105 0.17 -7.48 19.44
CA LEU A 105 0.46 -7.68 18.01
C LEU A 105 1.64 -6.82 17.56
N SER A 106 1.58 -5.50 17.79
CA SER A 106 2.63 -4.60 17.34
C SER A 106 3.97 -4.91 17.98
N ARG A 107 3.98 -5.32 19.26
CA ARG A 107 5.22 -5.74 19.94
C ARG A 107 5.81 -7.00 19.33
N VAL A 108 5.00 -8.00 18.97
CA VAL A 108 5.46 -9.24 18.31
C VAL A 108 6.03 -8.93 16.93
N MET A 109 5.28 -8.20 16.10
CA MET A 109 5.68 -7.84 14.73
C MET A 109 6.97 -7.02 14.72
N ASN A 110 7.11 -6.04 15.61
CA ASN A 110 8.35 -5.27 15.76
C ASN A 110 9.57 -6.13 16.11
N ARG A 111 9.42 -7.21 16.89
CA ARG A 111 10.52 -8.15 17.15
C ARG A 111 10.93 -8.89 15.88
N TYR A 112 9.97 -9.34 15.07
CA TYR A 112 10.27 -10.04 13.82
C TYR A 112 10.95 -9.11 12.81
N VAL A 113 10.45 -7.87 12.67
CA VAL A 113 11.06 -6.83 11.82
C VAL A 113 12.52 -6.57 12.23
N ARG A 114 12.80 -6.36 13.52
CA ARG A 114 14.16 -6.12 14.00
C ARG A 114 15.10 -7.30 13.69
N LYS A 115 14.66 -8.53 13.95
CA LYS A 115 15.45 -9.73 13.64
C LYS A 115 15.80 -9.83 12.16
N LEU A 116 14.88 -9.46 11.25
CA LEU A 116 15.14 -9.47 9.81
C LEU A 116 16.07 -8.33 9.38
N GLN A 117 15.91 -7.13 9.95
CA GLN A 117 16.76 -5.97 9.66
C GLN A 117 18.22 -6.21 10.07
N ASP A 118 18.44 -6.91 11.19
CA ASP A 118 19.79 -7.23 11.68
C ASP A 118 20.59 -8.13 10.71
N LEU A 119 19.90 -8.88 9.84
CA LEU A 119 20.52 -9.80 8.87
C LEU A 119 21.05 -9.10 7.60
N LYS A 120 20.76 -7.80 7.39
CA LYS A 120 21.31 -6.93 6.32
C LYS A 120 21.32 -7.52 4.89
N SER A 121 20.38 -8.40 4.56
CA SER A 121 20.24 -8.98 3.21
C SER A 121 19.18 -8.23 2.40
N PRO A 122 19.45 -7.83 1.13
CA PRO A 122 18.47 -7.14 0.28
C PRO A 122 17.14 -7.91 0.13
N ILE A 123 17.20 -9.23 0.01
CA ILE A 123 16.00 -10.09 -0.11
C ILE A 123 15.16 -10.07 1.18
N LEU A 124 15.80 -9.89 2.33
CA LEU A 124 15.12 -9.85 3.63
C LEU A 124 14.51 -8.47 3.92
N LEU A 125 14.95 -7.41 3.23
CA LEU A 125 14.32 -6.09 3.33
C LEU A 125 12.92 -6.10 2.72
N GLU A 126 12.71 -6.81 1.60
CA GLU A 126 11.37 -7.00 1.03
C GLU A 126 10.44 -7.73 2.02
N ARG A 127 10.96 -8.74 2.75
CA ARG A 127 10.20 -9.43 3.81
C ARG A 127 9.82 -8.53 4.99
N VAL A 128 10.58 -7.49 5.28
CA VAL A 128 10.22 -6.51 6.32
C VAL A 128 8.99 -5.72 5.90
N HIS A 129 8.86 -5.39 4.62
CA HIS A 129 7.67 -4.73 4.09
C HIS A 129 6.44 -5.65 4.19
N ASP A 130 6.56 -6.92 3.78
CA ASP A 130 5.48 -7.91 3.92
C ASP A 130 4.95 -8.00 5.37
N LEU A 131 5.84 -8.06 6.36
CA LEU A 131 5.45 -8.13 7.78
C LEU A 131 4.73 -6.85 8.22
N ARG A 132 5.25 -5.68 7.85
CA ARG A 132 4.62 -4.40 8.21
C ARG A 132 3.23 -4.27 7.59
N ASP A 133 3.03 -4.81 6.39
CA ASP A 133 1.75 -4.74 5.70
C ASP A 133 0.72 -5.68 6.36
N VAL A 134 1.14 -6.87 6.81
CA VAL A 134 0.32 -7.77 7.62
C VAL A 134 -0.02 -7.16 8.99
N GLU A 135 0.94 -6.52 9.65
CA GLU A 135 0.71 -5.81 10.92
C GLU A 135 -0.38 -4.75 10.75
N LYS A 136 -0.26 -3.91 9.71
CA LYS A 136 -1.24 -2.85 9.41
C LYS A 136 -2.63 -3.41 9.12
N LEU A 137 -2.71 -4.48 8.32
CA LEU A 137 -3.97 -5.13 8.00
C LEU A 137 -4.68 -5.56 9.30
N LEU A 138 -4.01 -6.36 10.13
CA LEU A 138 -4.57 -6.85 11.38
C LEU A 138 -4.92 -5.72 12.36
N LEU A 139 -4.08 -4.69 12.47
CA LEU A 139 -4.35 -3.52 13.29
C LEU A 139 -5.55 -2.71 12.80
N SER A 140 -5.72 -2.55 11.48
CA SER A 140 -6.86 -1.83 10.92
C SER A 140 -8.18 -2.52 11.27
N THR A 141 -8.22 -3.86 11.14
CA THR A 141 -9.37 -4.68 11.53
C THR A 141 -9.63 -4.59 13.04
N LEU A 142 -8.59 -4.71 13.89
CA LEU A 142 -8.71 -4.59 15.35
C LEU A 142 -9.25 -3.23 15.81
N LEU A 143 -8.84 -2.16 15.15
CA LEU A 143 -9.24 -0.80 15.47
C LEU A 143 -10.61 -0.43 14.88
N GLY A 144 -11.23 -1.31 14.09
CA GLY A 144 -12.45 -1.01 13.34
C GLY A 144 -12.28 0.12 12.31
N LYS A 145 -11.03 0.53 12.04
CA LYS A 145 -10.72 1.45 10.96
C LYS A 145 -10.79 0.64 9.68
N ARG A 146 -11.84 0.84 8.88
CA ARG A 146 -11.71 0.50 7.46
C ARG A 146 -10.54 1.31 6.94
N ILE A 147 -9.66 0.68 6.17
CA ILE A 147 -8.77 1.43 5.30
C ILE A 147 -9.71 2.16 4.33
N GLU A 148 -10.14 3.36 4.71
CA GLU A 148 -10.83 4.27 3.81
C GLU A 148 -9.84 4.55 2.68
N GLY A 149 -10.17 4.11 1.48
CA GLY A 149 -9.26 4.32 0.35
C GLY A 149 -9.64 3.48 -0.82
N LEU A 150 -9.96 4.17 -1.93
CA LEU A 150 -10.14 3.68 -3.29
C LEU A 150 -11.57 3.27 -3.70
N SER A 151 -12.38 2.68 -2.82
CA SER A 151 -13.71 2.18 -3.24
C SER A 151 -14.76 3.29 -3.49
N ASP A 152 -14.67 4.43 -2.78
CA ASP A 152 -15.64 5.54 -2.86
C ASP A 152 -15.21 6.68 -3.81
N LEU A 153 -14.25 6.41 -4.70
CA LEU A 153 -13.80 7.39 -5.69
C LEU A 153 -14.95 7.82 -6.62
N GLN A 154 -15.27 9.11 -6.62
CA GLN A 154 -16.32 9.72 -7.48
C GLN A 154 -15.80 10.21 -8.84
N GLY A 155 -14.49 10.10 -9.11
CA GLY A 155 -13.87 10.56 -10.35
C GLY A 155 -12.51 9.89 -10.62
N GLU A 156 -11.93 10.20 -11.77
CA GLU A 156 -10.61 9.72 -12.17
C GLU A 156 -9.53 10.45 -11.36
N VAL A 157 -8.61 9.72 -10.71
CA VAL A 157 -7.57 10.31 -9.85
C VAL A 157 -6.20 9.72 -10.15
N VAL A 158 -5.16 10.42 -9.71
CA VAL A 158 -3.83 9.83 -9.53
C VAL A 158 -3.57 9.58 -8.05
N VAL A 159 -2.99 8.42 -7.74
CA VAL A 159 -2.69 8.03 -6.36
C VAL A 159 -1.28 8.45 -5.97
N ILE A 160 -1.15 9.23 -4.90
CA ILE A 160 0.14 9.60 -4.31
C ILE A 160 0.25 8.90 -2.95
N ALA A 161 1.37 8.23 -2.69
CA ALA A 161 1.58 7.53 -1.41
C ALA A 161 3.06 7.46 -1.04
N HIS A 162 3.39 7.31 0.25
CA HIS A 162 4.76 7.02 0.64
C HIS A 162 5.24 5.67 0.08
N ASN A 163 4.39 4.64 0.18
CA ASN A 163 4.59 3.31 -0.39
C ASN A 163 3.24 2.64 -0.62
N LEU A 164 3.00 1.96 -1.73
CA LEU A 164 1.76 1.21 -1.93
C LEU A 164 1.99 -0.25 -1.59
N THR A 165 1.21 -0.84 -0.68
CA THR A 165 1.29 -2.28 -0.38
C THR A 165 0.61 -3.10 -1.47
N PRO A 166 0.95 -4.40 -1.63
CA PRO A 166 0.26 -5.29 -2.58
C PRO A 166 -1.27 -5.34 -2.39
N ALA A 167 -1.73 -5.26 -1.14
CA ALA A 167 -3.16 -5.19 -0.80
C ALA A 167 -3.81 -3.86 -1.15
N GLN A 168 -3.05 -2.78 -1.26
CA GLN A 168 -3.58 -1.49 -1.73
C GLN A 168 -3.59 -1.43 -3.24
N THR A 169 -2.51 -1.88 -3.89
CA THR A 169 -2.45 -1.91 -5.36
C THR A 169 -3.54 -2.80 -5.95
N ALA A 170 -3.86 -3.91 -5.28
CA ALA A 170 -4.98 -4.79 -5.56
C ALA A 170 -6.36 -4.10 -5.59
N LYS A 171 -6.54 -3.03 -4.79
CA LYS A 171 -7.80 -2.28 -4.70
C LYS A 171 -7.87 -1.11 -5.66
N LEU A 172 -6.80 -0.85 -6.42
CA LEU A 172 -6.80 0.20 -7.42
C LEU A 172 -7.69 -0.26 -8.58
N ASP A 173 -8.83 0.40 -8.72
CA ASP A 173 -9.71 0.26 -9.87
C ASP A 173 -9.07 0.98 -11.08
N PRO A 174 -8.64 0.28 -12.15
CA PRO A 174 -8.00 0.91 -13.31
C PRO A 174 -8.93 1.88 -14.06
N GLU A 175 -10.24 1.76 -13.90
CA GLU A 175 -11.18 2.71 -14.49
C GLU A 175 -11.10 4.07 -13.79
N LYS A 176 -10.80 4.09 -12.48
CA LYS A 176 -10.75 5.32 -11.67
C LYS A 176 -9.33 5.80 -11.37
N VAL A 177 -8.37 4.91 -11.19
CA VAL A 177 -6.98 5.24 -10.90
C VAL A 177 -6.21 5.27 -12.20
N LYS A 178 -5.90 6.48 -12.70
CA LYS A 178 -5.25 6.68 -13.99
C LYS A 178 -3.72 6.74 -13.91
N GLY A 179 -3.17 6.65 -12.71
CA GLY A 179 -1.73 6.56 -12.47
C GLY A 179 -1.39 6.65 -11.00
N PHE A 180 -0.15 6.37 -10.64
CA PHE A 180 0.31 6.53 -9.26
C PHE A 180 1.77 6.97 -9.16
N ALA A 181 2.09 7.61 -8.04
CA ALA A 181 3.44 8.01 -7.68
C ALA A 181 3.77 7.67 -6.23
N THR A 182 4.99 7.18 -5.97
CA THR A 182 5.42 6.83 -4.61
C THR A 182 6.80 7.34 -4.21
N ASP A 183 6.96 7.68 -2.93
CA ASP A 183 8.26 8.06 -2.35
C ASP A 183 9.23 6.89 -2.40
N MET A 184 8.76 5.72 -1.98
CA MET A 184 9.53 4.48 -1.96
C MET A 184 9.32 3.66 -3.23
N GLY A 185 10.34 2.85 -3.56
CA GLY A 185 10.26 1.85 -4.61
C GLY A 185 11.47 1.88 -5.53
N GLY A 186 11.72 0.74 -6.17
CA GLY A 186 12.78 0.58 -7.17
C GLY A 186 12.24 -0.12 -8.41
N LYS A 187 13.06 -0.21 -9.47
CA LYS A 187 12.67 -0.83 -10.76
C LYS A 187 12.10 -2.25 -10.65
N THR A 188 12.48 -2.99 -9.60
CA THR A 188 12.07 -4.38 -9.34
C THR A 188 11.09 -4.52 -8.17
N SER A 189 10.67 -3.41 -7.55
CA SER A 189 9.73 -3.45 -6.43
C SER A 189 8.37 -3.98 -6.84
N HIS A 190 7.57 -4.47 -5.88
CA HIS A 190 6.19 -4.91 -6.13
C HIS A 190 5.38 -3.79 -6.78
N THR A 191 5.52 -2.54 -6.31
CA THR A 191 4.86 -1.37 -6.89
C THR A 191 5.23 -1.16 -8.36
N ALA A 192 6.51 -1.38 -8.72
CA ALA A 192 6.96 -1.29 -10.11
C ALA A 192 6.38 -2.39 -11.00
N ILE A 193 6.29 -3.61 -10.48
CA ILE A 193 5.65 -4.74 -11.17
C ILE A 193 4.16 -4.46 -11.37
N MET A 194 3.49 -3.90 -10.36
CA MET A 194 2.06 -3.59 -10.43
C MET A 194 1.73 -2.48 -11.42
N GLY A 195 2.52 -1.40 -11.47
CA GLY A 195 2.31 -0.35 -12.47
C GLY A 195 2.28 -0.88 -13.89
N ARG A 196 3.16 -1.85 -14.19
CA ARG A 196 3.19 -2.52 -15.50
C ARG A 196 2.01 -3.44 -15.72
N ALA A 197 1.61 -4.21 -14.70
CA ALA A 197 0.50 -5.14 -14.80
C ALA A 197 -0.84 -4.42 -14.99
N LEU A 198 -1.03 -3.27 -14.33
CA LEU A 198 -2.23 -2.43 -14.44
C LEU A 198 -2.26 -1.58 -15.72
N GLY A 199 -1.13 -1.44 -16.42
CA GLY A 199 -1.05 -0.65 -17.66
C GLY A 199 -1.25 0.86 -17.47
N ILE A 200 -1.14 1.35 -16.24
CA ILE A 200 -1.29 2.78 -15.91
C ILE A 200 0.08 3.45 -15.71
N PRO A 201 0.24 4.73 -16.07
CA PRO A 201 1.45 5.52 -15.81
C PRO A 201 1.89 5.45 -14.35
N ALA A 202 3.18 5.18 -14.11
CA ALA A 202 3.69 5.06 -12.76
C ALA A 202 5.15 5.48 -12.58
N VAL A 203 5.41 6.21 -11.49
CA VAL A 203 6.74 6.71 -11.09
C VAL A 203 6.97 6.40 -9.61
N VAL A 204 8.10 5.79 -9.27
CA VAL A 204 8.43 5.42 -7.88
C VAL A 204 9.78 6.00 -7.48
N GLY A 205 10.11 6.01 -6.19
CA GLY A 205 11.42 6.49 -5.73
C GLY A 205 11.53 8.02 -5.83
N LEU A 206 10.47 8.74 -5.47
CA LEU A 206 10.40 10.20 -5.51
C LEU A 206 10.80 10.87 -4.18
N ASP A 207 11.19 10.08 -3.18
CA ASP A 207 11.63 10.46 -1.83
C ASP A 207 10.59 11.18 -0.94
N ASP A 208 9.93 12.23 -1.41
CA ASP A 208 9.07 13.11 -0.60
C ASP A 208 7.74 13.53 -1.26
N ILE A 209 7.36 12.95 -2.40
CA ILE A 209 6.14 13.31 -3.14
C ILE A 209 4.87 13.25 -2.27
N SER A 210 4.79 12.28 -1.35
CA SER A 210 3.63 12.12 -0.45
C SER A 210 3.45 13.28 0.53
N THR A 211 4.54 14.00 0.83
CA THR A 211 4.52 15.17 1.71
C THR A 211 4.49 16.50 0.95
N ALA A 212 4.88 16.49 -0.32
CA ALA A 212 4.91 17.67 -1.18
C ALA A 212 3.56 17.96 -1.86
N VAL A 213 2.73 16.94 -2.05
CA VAL A 213 1.40 17.05 -2.66
C VAL A 213 0.34 17.21 -1.57
N VAL A 214 -0.71 17.98 -1.84
CA VAL A 214 -1.94 18.04 -1.05
C VAL A 214 -3.09 17.36 -1.80
N GLY A 215 -4.00 16.71 -1.08
CA GLY A 215 -5.15 16.04 -1.68
C GLY A 215 -6.00 17.04 -2.47
N GLY A 216 -6.34 16.68 -3.71
CA GLY A 216 -7.05 17.53 -4.66
C GLY A 216 -6.13 18.37 -5.57
N ASP A 217 -4.81 18.39 -5.34
CA ASP A 217 -3.89 19.09 -6.23
C ASP A 217 -3.91 18.47 -7.63
N ARG A 218 -3.80 19.30 -8.66
CA ARG A 218 -3.68 18.83 -10.04
C ARG A 218 -2.26 18.36 -10.27
N ILE A 219 -2.09 17.12 -10.73
CA ILE A 219 -0.79 16.49 -10.92
C ILE A 219 -0.65 15.96 -12.34
N ILE A 220 0.55 16.08 -12.91
CA ILE A 220 0.95 15.37 -14.13
C ILE A 220 1.92 14.25 -13.73
N ILE A 221 1.63 13.03 -14.16
CA ILE A 221 2.57 11.90 -14.05
C ILE A 221 3.03 11.53 -15.46
N ASP A 222 4.34 11.65 -15.69
CA ASP A 222 5.03 11.21 -16.90
C ASP A 222 5.80 9.92 -16.61
N GLY A 223 5.14 8.80 -16.89
CA GLY A 223 5.68 7.46 -16.74
C GLY A 223 6.78 7.11 -17.75
N TYR A 224 6.95 7.89 -18.82
CA TYR A 224 8.05 7.70 -19.77
C TYR A 224 9.36 8.26 -19.21
N ARG A 225 9.29 9.48 -18.66
CA ARG A 225 10.47 10.22 -18.18
C ARG A 225 10.72 10.04 -16.68
N GLY A 226 9.77 9.48 -15.94
CA GLY A 226 9.84 9.35 -14.50
C GLY A 226 9.67 10.70 -13.80
N VAL A 227 8.80 11.56 -14.32
CA VAL A 227 8.61 12.93 -13.83
C VAL A 227 7.21 13.08 -13.26
N VAL A 228 7.12 13.76 -12.12
CA VAL A 228 5.85 14.19 -11.53
C VAL A 228 5.86 15.71 -11.39
N ILE A 229 4.82 16.37 -11.88
CA ILE A 229 4.66 17.83 -11.81
C ILE A 229 3.49 18.15 -10.90
N ILE A 230 3.74 18.93 -9.86
CA ILE A 230 2.78 19.36 -8.85
C ILE A 230 2.29 20.76 -9.18
N ASP A 231 0.97 20.93 -9.23
CA ASP A 231 0.29 22.20 -9.54
C ASP A 231 0.83 22.81 -10.86
N PRO A 232 0.64 22.11 -12.00
CA PRO A 232 1.13 22.54 -13.31
C PRO A 232 0.35 23.77 -13.79
N ASP A 233 1.04 24.64 -14.53
CA ASP A 233 0.37 25.73 -15.23
C ASP A 233 -0.31 25.24 -16.52
N GLU A 234 -1.19 26.08 -17.08
CA GLU A 234 -1.97 25.74 -18.27
C GLU A 234 -1.10 25.49 -19.51
N ASP A 235 0.09 26.12 -19.59
CA ASP A 235 1.03 25.90 -20.68
C ASP A 235 1.63 24.48 -20.60
N GLN A 236 2.02 24.04 -19.41
CA GLN A 236 2.51 22.68 -19.16
C GLN A 236 1.42 21.64 -19.40
N ILE A 237 0.20 21.89 -18.96
CA ILE A 237 -0.94 21.02 -19.23
C ILE A 237 -1.12 20.86 -20.74
N SER A 238 -1.09 21.95 -21.50
CA SER A 238 -1.24 21.92 -22.95
C SER A 238 -0.12 21.12 -23.64
N ASP A 239 1.13 21.36 -23.25
CA ASP A 239 2.31 20.63 -23.75
C ASP A 239 2.21 19.12 -23.44
N TYR A 240 1.83 18.76 -22.21
CA TYR A 240 1.71 17.36 -21.81
C TYR A 240 0.51 16.64 -22.44
N LEU A 241 -0.62 17.33 -22.66
CA LEU A 241 -1.73 16.79 -23.43
C LEU A 241 -1.32 16.50 -24.88
N ALA A 242 -0.60 17.42 -25.52
CA ALA A 242 -0.10 17.21 -26.88
C ALA A 242 0.86 16.01 -26.96
N ARG A 243 1.78 15.89 -26.00
CA ARG A 243 2.70 14.75 -25.89
C ARG A 243 1.99 13.43 -25.63
N GLY A 244 0.98 13.42 -24.76
CA GLY A 244 0.17 12.23 -24.47
C GLY A 244 -0.49 11.70 -25.75
N LEU A 245 -1.14 12.58 -26.50
CA LEU A 245 -1.80 12.25 -27.77
C LEU A 245 -0.82 11.75 -28.85
N GLU A 246 0.39 12.31 -28.90
CA GLU A 246 1.44 11.87 -29.83
C GLU A 246 1.93 10.45 -29.48
N MET A 247 2.22 10.21 -28.20
CA MET A 247 2.69 8.92 -27.70
C MET A 247 1.64 7.81 -27.86
N GLU A 248 0.36 8.12 -27.64
CA GLU A 248 -0.75 7.16 -27.79
C GLU A 248 -0.90 6.71 -29.26
N LYS A 249 -0.78 7.65 -30.21
CA LYS A 249 -0.77 7.34 -31.66
C LYS A 249 0.39 6.46 -32.07
N LEU A 250 1.57 6.69 -31.49
CA LEU A 250 2.77 5.88 -31.71
C LEU A 250 2.59 4.47 -31.16
N SER A 251 1.96 4.30 -29.99
CA SER A 251 1.71 2.97 -29.40
C SER A 251 0.67 2.13 -30.17
N LEU A 252 -0.26 2.74 -30.90
CA LEU A 252 -1.27 2.04 -31.71
C LEU A 252 -0.72 1.49 -33.05
N HIS A 253 0.52 1.81 -33.41
CA HIS A 253 1.17 1.39 -34.65
C HIS A 253 2.14 0.20 -34.47
N PHE A 254 2.23 -0.37 -33.27
CA PHE A 254 3.04 -1.54 -32.93
C PHE A 254 2.18 -2.61 -32.26
#